data_AF-A0A526XMZ6-F1
#
_entry.id   AF-A0A526XMZ6-F1
#
_cell.length_a   1.000
_cell.length_b   1.000
_cell.length_c   1.000
_cell.angle_alpha   90.00
_cell.angle_beta   90.00
_cell.angle_gamma   90.00
#
_symmetry.space_group_name_H-M   'P 1'
#
loop_
_entity.id
_entity.type
_entity.pdbx_description
1 polymer ?
#
loop_
_entity_poly.entity_id
_entity_poly.type
_entity_poly.pdbx_seq_one_letter_code
_entity_poly.pdbx_strand_id
1 'polypeptide(L)' 'ARLILSLLLRRNDREAKDAFRLLDDATEALQHNRDLLQIALDQMEQGITVFDRDFRLICWNRQYRALFDLPDEMGQVGV' A
#
# COMPACT_ATOMS: atom_id res chain seq x y z
N ALA A 1 -10.48 2.53 15.26
CA ALA A 1 -11.58 1.88 16.01
C ALA A 1 -12.80 2.79 16.31
N ARG A 2 -12.66 4.13 16.43
CA ARG A 2 -13.78 5.02 16.83
C ARG A 2 -14.90 5.17 15.80
N LEU A 3 -14.57 5.13 14.51
CA LEU A 3 -15.53 5.17 13.39
C LEU A 3 -16.47 3.95 13.37
N ILE A 4 -15.90 2.77 13.60
CA ILE A 4 -16.65 1.50 13.66
C ILE A 4 -17.67 1.54 14.81
N LEU A 5 -17.26 2.03 15.99
CA LEU A 5 -18.15 2.15 17.15
C LEU A 5 -19.29 3.16 16.91
N SER A 6 -19.02 4.27 16.22
CA SER A 6 -20.05 5.28 15.90
C SER A 6 -21.07 4.80 14.87
N LEU A 7 -20.70 3.90 13.97
CA LEU A 7 -21.60 3.32 12.97
C LEU A 7 -22.54 2.28 13.60
N LEU A 8 -22.05 1.50 14.58
CA LEU A 8 -22.83 0.47 15.27
C LEU A 8 -23.94 1.03 16.17
N LEU A 9 -23.82 2.28 16.65
CA LEU A 9 -24.78 2.88 17.60
C LEU A 9 -25.99 3.58 16.93
N ARG A 10 -26.02 3.70 15.59
CA ARG A 10 -27.12 4.34 14.86
C ARG A 10 -28.02 3.32 14.17
N ARG A 11 -28.90 2.73 14.96
CA ARG A 11 -30.25 2.22 14.63
C ARG A 11 -30.70 2.37 13.16
N ASN A 12 -30.20 1.51 12.27
CA ASN A 12 -30.88 0.94 11.09
C ASN A 12 -29.92 -0.07 10.42
N ASP A 13 -30.19 -1.38 10.52
CA ASP A 13 -29.31 -2.45 10.05
C ASP A 13 -28.92 -2.35 8.55
N ARG A 14 -29.72 -1.64 7.75
CA ARG A 14 -29.43 -1.39 6.32
C ARG A 14 -28.29 -0.38 6.12
N GLU A 15 -28.28 0.72 6.87
CA GLU A 15 -27.24 1.75 6.72
C GLU A 15 -25.88 1.23 7.19
N ALA A 16 -25.86 0.42 8.25
CA ALA A 16 -24.65 -0.28 8.69
C ALA A 16 -24.15 -1.25 7.61
N LYS A 17 -25.04 -2.06 7.02
CA LYS A 17 -24.69 -3.02 5.96
C LYS A 17 -24.15 -2.35 4.70
N ASP A 18 -24.73 -1.23 4.29
CA ASP A 18 -24.27 -0.47 3.13
C ASP A 18 -22.93 0.22 3.42
N ALA A 19 -22.72 0.72 4.65
CA ALA A 19 -21.41 1.22 5.07
C ALA A 19 -20.32 0.13 5.08
N PHE A 20 -20.66 -1.10 5.49
CA PHE A 20 -19.73 -2.23 5.42
C PHE A 20 -19.37 -2.58 3.97
N ARG A 21 -20.35 -2.63 3.06
CA ARG A 21 -20.09 -2.88 1.63
C ARG A 21 -19.18 -1.83 1.01
N LEU A 22 -19.44 -0.55 1.28
CA LEU A 22 -18.58 0.54 0.78
C LEU A 22 -17.15 0.45 1.33
N LEU A 23 -16.99 -0.02 2.57
CA LEU A 23 -15.67 -0.23 3.17
C LEU A 23 -14.95 -1.41 2.49
N ASP A 24 -15.66 -2.51 2.23
CA ASP A 24 -15.12 -3.67 1.52
C ASP A 24 -14.71 -3.28 0.10
N ASP A 25 -15.58 -2.61 -0.66
CA ASP A 25 -15.30 -2.12 -2.01
C ASP A 25 -14.08 -1.17 -2.03
N ALA A 26 -13.98 -0.26 -1.06
CA ALA A 26 -12.84 0.64 -0.94
C ALA A 26 -11.55 -0.11 -0.60
N THR A 27 -11.64 -1.15 0.24
CA THR A 27 -10.49 -1.99 0.61
C THR A 27 -10.01 -2.80 -0.60
N GLU A 28 -10.92 -3.39 -1.36
CA GLU A 28 -10.61 -4.12 -2.59
C GLU A 28 -9.97 -3.21 -3.64
N ALA A 29 -10.51 -1.99 -3.84
CA ALA A 29 -9.92 -1.02 -4.75
C ALA A 29 -8.49 -0.59 -4.34
N LEU A 30 -8.25 -0.42 -3.03
CA LEU A 30 -6.91 -0.09 -2.51
C LEU A 30 -5.93 -1.25 -2.70
N GLN A 31 -6.36 -2.48 -2.43
CA GLN A 31 -5.55 -3.68 -2.67
C GLN A 31 -5.21 -3.80 -4.16
N HIS A 32 -6.21 -3.65 -5.03
CA HIS A 32 -6.00 -3.70 -6.48
C HIS A 32 -5.02 -2.62 -6.96
N ASN A 33 -5.14 -1.39 -6.46
CA ASN A 33 -4.21 -0.31 -6.80
C ASN A 33 -2.78 -0.61 -6.31
N ARG A 34 -2.65 -1.15 -5.08
CA ARG A 34 -1.36 -1.58 -4.52
C ARG A 34 -0.71 -2.66 -5.39
N ASP A 35 -1.48 -3.65 -5.83
CA ASP A 35 -0.98 -4.75 -6.66
C ASP A 35 -0.51 -4.25 -8.02
N LEU A 36 -1.29 -3.40 -8.69
CA LEU A 36 -0.88 -2.79 -9.96
C LEU A 36 0.39 -1.96 -9.82
N LEU A 37 0.51 -1.17 -8.75
CA LEU A 37 1.71 -0.39 -8.48
C LEU A 37 2.92 -1.29 -8.24
N GLN A 38 2.75 -2.37 -7.48
CA GLN A 38 3.82 -3.34 -7.24
C GLN A 38 4.30 -3.98 -8.54
N ILE A 39 3.37 -4.45 -9.37
CA ILE A 39 3.69 -5.03 -10.69
C ILE A 39 4.44 -4.02 -11.55
N ALA A 40 3.97 -2.78 -11.62
CA ALA A 40 4.63 -1.73 -12.40
C ALA A 40 6.06 -1.47 -11.91
N LEU A 41 6.26 -1.34 -10.59
CA LEU A 41 7.58 -1.11 -10.00
C LEU A 41 8.54 -2.29 -10.19
N ASP A 42 8.02 -3.51 -10.18
CA ASP A 42 8.80 -4.75 -10.39
C ASP A 42 9.20 -4.95 -11.85
N GLN A 43 8.39 -4.49 -12.80
CA GLN A 43 8.67 -4.57 -14.24
C GLN A 43 9.54 -3.42 -14.77
N MET A 44 9.74 -2.35 -13.99
CA MET A 44 10.54 -1.20 -14.41
C MET A 44 12.04 -1.55 -14.47
N GLU A 45 12.65 -1.31 -15.63
CA GLU A 45 14.10 -1.46 -15.85
C GLU A 45 14.94 -0.31 -15.25
N GLN A 46 14.28 0.73 -14.73
CA GLN A 46 14.92 1.82 -14.00
C GLN A 46 14.88 1.59 -12.48
N GLY A 47 15.99 1.87 -11.81
CA GLY A 47 16.06 1.89 -10.35
C GLY A 47 15.34 3.12 -9.79
N ILE A 48 14.36 2.91 -8.92
CA ILE A 48 13.65 3.98 -8.22
C ILE A 48 14.13 4.02 -6.77
N THR A 49 14.38 5.23 -6.27
CA THR A 49 14.74 5.49 -4.87
C THR A 49 14.00 6.71 -4.34
N VAL A 50 13.66 6.70 -3.05
CA VAL A 50 13.05 7.82 -2.36
C VAL A 50 13.89 8.16 -1.14
N PHE A 51 14.22 9.43 -0.98
CA PHE A 51 14.95 9.95 0.18
C PHE A 51 14.02 10.81 1.04
N ASP A 52 14.21 10.76 2.36
CA ASP A 52 13.58 11.69 3.28
C ASP A 52 14.26 13.08 3.27
N ARG A 53 13.78 14.00 4.12
CA ARG A 53 14.32 15.37 4.23
C ARG A 53 15.77 15.42 4.74
N ASP A 54 16.22 14.35 5.40
CA ASP A 54 17.58 14.22 5.94
C ASP A 54 18.50 13.42 5.00
N PHE A 55 18.09 13.24 3.73
CA PHE A 55 18.80 12.46 2.71
C PHE A 55 19.01 10.98 3.07
N ARG A 56 18.12 10.39 3.86
CA ARG A 56 18.15 8.94 4.12
C ARG A 56 17.30 8.23 3.08
N LEU A 57 17.85 7.16 2.50
CA LEU A 57 17.11 6.31 1.58
C LEU A 57 16.00 5.58 2.35
N ILE A 58 14.74 5.91 2.04
CA ILE A 58 13.56 5.35 2.72
C ILE A 58 12.79 4.36 1.87
N CYS A 59 12.93 4.36 0.54
CA CYS A 59 12.32 3.36 -0.35
C CYS A 59 13.22 3.09 -1.56
N TRP A 60 13.18 1.87 -2.08
CA TRP A 60 13.77 1.49 -3.37
C TRP A 60 12.94 0.40 -4.04
N ASN A 61 13.11 0.15 -5.34
CA ASN A 61 12.50 -0.98 -6.05
C ASN A 61 13.50 -2.15 -6.27
N ARG A 62 13.00 -3.28 -6.77
CA ARG A 62 13.82 -4.46 -7.10
C ARG A 62 14.95 -4.14 -8.07
N GLN A 63 14.68 -3.30 -9.07
CA GLN A 63 15.67 -2.97 -10.08
C GLN A 63 16.85 -2.15 -9.53
N TYR A 64 16.61 -1.23 -8.59
CA TYR A 64 17.69 -0.53 -7.88
C TYR A 64 18.64 -1.53 -7.22
N ARG A 65 18.10 -2.55 -6.56
CA ARG A 65 18.89 -3.61 -5.93
C ARG A 65 19.73 -4.38 -6.95
N ALA A 66 19.15 -4.70 -8.11
CA ALA A 66 19.85 -5.39 -9.20
C ALA A 66 20.98 -4.54 -9.83
N LEU A 67 20.76 -3.23 -9.98
CA LEU A 67 21.75 -2.31 -10.55
C LEU A 67 23.00 -2.12 -9.67
N PHE A 68 22.86 -2.34 -8.36
CA PHE A 68 23.94 -2.16 -7.38
C PHE A 68 24.39 -3.47 -6.72
N ASP A 69 24.01 -4.62 -7.26
CA ASP A 69 24.36 -5.97 -6.76
C ASP A 69 24.12 -6.14 -5.25
N LEU A 70 23.00 -5.59 -4.77
CA LEU A 70 22.65 -5.62 -3.34
C LEU A 70 22.05 -6.97 -2.94
N PRO A 71 22.31 -7.45 -1.70
CA PRO A 71 21.85 -8.74 -1.22
C PRO A 71 20.32 -8.89 -1.24
N ASP A 72 19.84 -10.12 -1.41
CA ASP A 72 18.41 -10.42 -1.40
C ASP A 72 17.75 -10.14 -0.04
N GLU A 73 18.53 -10.23 1.04
CA GLU A 73 18.06 -9.93 2.40
C GLU A 73 17.78 -8.43 2.61
N MET A 74 18.26 -7.57 1.69
CA MET A 74 17.97 -6.14 1.66
C MET A 74 16.58 -5.93 1.04
N GLY A 75 15.55 -6.15 1.87
CA GLY A 75 14.15 -6.07 1.49
C GLY A 75 13.76 -4.73 0.87
N GLN A 76 12.68 -4.72 0.10
CA GLN A 76 12.10 -3.49 -0.42
C GLN A 76 11.47 -2.70 0.74
N VAL A 77 11.86 -1.43 0.95
CA VAL A 77 11.20 -0.63 2.00
C VAL A 77 9.86 -0.12 1.48
N GLY A 78 8.80 -0.38 2.26
CA GLY A 78 7.42 -0.04 1.92
C GLY A 78 6.50 -1.22 1.62
N VAL A 79 6.94 -2.47 1.83
CA VAL A 79 6.09 -3.69 1.74
C VAL A 79 5.70 -4.20 3.10
#